data_AF-A0A221V1E3-F1
#
_entry.id   AF-A0A221V1E3-F1
#
_cell.length_a   1.000
_cell.length_b   1.000
_cell.length_c   1.000
_cell.angle_alpha   90.00
_cell.angle_beta   90.00
_cell.angle_gamma   90.00
#
_symmetry.space_group_name_H-M   'P 1'
#
loop_
_entity.id
_entity.type
_entity.pdbx_description
1 polymer ?
#
loop_
_entity_poly.entity_id
_entity_poly.type
_entity_poly.pdbx_seq_one_letter_code
_entity_poly.pdbx_strand_id
1 'polypeptide(L)'
;MKYWTCFLLSLSFSISLAQDVHVTAIQDLDFGKFYVTGNGHGNIIVSNDGTWYADNNVRHLELFPRAAIFNIWTESLKPIKVQVEILNSKLTNTANPATHRVDNDKNIEYHIISHDSPLRISVGGILRLEPSSDNSWGVFQGNVRVRATIVPFLID
;
A
#
# COMPACT_ATOMS: atom_id res chain seq x y z
N MET A 1 34.08 -65.04 -11.10
CA MET A 1 34.30 -63.62 -10.72
C MET A 1 33.03 -62.86 -11.04
N LYS A 2 32.29 -62.39 -10.03
CA LYS A 2 31.02 -61.66 -10.20
C LYS A 2 31.32 -60.16 -10.06
N TYR A 3 31.11 -59.41 -11.14
CA TYR A 3 31.21 -57.95 -11.14
C TYR A 3 29.94 -57.35 -10.54
N TRP A 4 30.09 -56.61 -9.45
CA TRP A 4 29.03 -55.82 -8.84
C TRP A 4 29.02 -54.43 -9.50
N THR A 5 28.00 -54.16 -10.30
CA THR A 5 27.77 -52.84 -10.90
C THR A 5 27.13 -51.94 -9.85
N CYS A 6 27.88 -51.00 -9.27
CA CYS A 6 27.32 -49.95 -8.43
C CYS A 6 26.60 -48.92 -9.32
N PHE A 7 25.27 -48.87 -9.21
CA PHE A 7 24.44 -47.85 -9.83
C PHE A 7 24.52 -46.57 -8.97
N LEU A 8 25.26 -45.55 -9.42
CA LEU A 8 25.31 -44.24 -8.76
C LEU A 8 24.03 -43.47 -9.12
N LEU A 9 23.07 -43.47 -8.19
CA LEU A 9 21.86 -42.68 -8.26
C LEU A 9 22.21 -41.21 -7.95
N SER A 10 22.36 -40.36 -8.96
CA SER A 10 22.56 -38.92 -8.75
C SER A 10 21.23 -38.26 -8.38
N LEU A 11 21.05 -37.98 -7.09
CA LEU A 11 19.93 -37.21 -6.56
C LEU A 11 20.18 -35.71 -6.84
N SER A 12 19.60 -35.15 -7.90
CA SER A 12 19.66 -33.72 -8.18
C SER A 12 18.73 -32.96 -7.24
N PHE A 13 19.32 -32.34 -6.21
CA PHE A 13 18.63 -31.40 -5.34
C PHE A 13 18.47 -30.06 -6.08
N SER A 14 17.25 -29.71 -6.49
CA SER A 14 16.95 -28.34 -6.93
C SER A 14 16.91 -27.44 -5.70
N ILE A 15 17.96 -26.65 -5.49
CA ILE A 15 17.98 -25.61 -4.46
C ILE A 15 17.06 -24.49 -4.96
N SER A 16 15.81 -24.49 -4.53
CA SER A 16 14.93 -23.33 -4.69
C SER A 16 15.40 -22.26 -3.74
N LEU A 17 16.28 -21.36 -4.20
CA LEU A 17 16.59 -20.14 -3.46
C LEU A 17 15.29 -19.34 -3.33
N ALA A 18 14.88 -19.07 -2.09
CA ALA A 18 13.79 -18.13 -1.84
C ALA A 18 14.17 -16.79 -2.47
N GLN A 19 13.32 -16.28 -3.35
CA GLN A 19 13.47 -14.92 -3.87
C GLN A 19 12.73 -13.98 -2.92
N ASP A 20 13.42 -12.95 -2.45
CA ASP A 20 12.83 -11.96 -1.57
C ASP A 20 12.26 -10.78 -2.36
N VAL A 21 11.12 -10.29 -1.87
CA VAL A 21 10.51 -9.02 -2.31
C VAL A 21 10.41 -8.13 -1.10
N HIS A 22 10.90 -6.92 -1.24
CA HIS A 22 10.92 -5.91 -0.20
C HIS A 22 9.90 -4.84 -0.53
N VAL A 23 9.15 -4.42 0.50
CA VAL A 23 8.21 -3.30 0.43
C VAL A 23 8.61 -2.28 1.47
N THR A 24 8.81 -1.04 1.06
CA THR A 24 9.19 0.05 1.97
C THR A 24 8.26 1.24 1.75
N ALA A 25 7.66 1.73 2.84
CA ALA A 25 6.95 3.01 2.82
C ALA A 25 7.97 4.15 2.79
N ILE A 26 7.87 5.01 1.78
CA ILE A 26 8.68 6.23 1.65
C ILE A 26 7.94 7.43 2.24
N GLN A 27 6.61 7.42 2.15
CA GLN A 27 5.75 8.49 2.60
C GLN A 27 4.41 7.90 3.05
N ASP A 28 3.91 8.36 4.19
CA ASP A 28 2.59 7.98 4.69
C ASP A 28 1.48 8.79 3.99
N LEU A 29 0.25 8.28 4.07
CA LEU A 29 -0.93 9.00 3.59
C LEU A 29 -1.24 10.12 4.57
N ASP A 30 -1.14 11.36 4.09
CA ASP A 30 -1.37 12.54 4.91
C ASP A 30 -2.58 13.26 4.35
N PHE A 31 -3.64 13.34 5.14
CA PHE A 31 -4.77 14.17 4.75
C PHE A 31 -4.47 15.63 5.13
N GLY A 32 -3.64 15.91 6.12
CA GLY A 32 -3.36 17.28 6.57
C GLY A 32 -4.30 17.77 7.67
N LYS A 33 -4.39 19.10 7.82
CA LYS A 33 -5.18 19.76 8.87
C LYS A 33 -6.49 20.31 8.32
N PHE A 34 -7.61 19.90 8.92
CA PHE A 34 -8.92 20.38 8.50
C PHE A 34 -9.79 20.83 9.64
N TYR A 35 -10.79 21.61 9.26
CA TYR A 35 -11.90 22.04 10.09
C TYR A 35 -13.21 21.69 9.39
N VAL A 36 -14.10 21.00 10.09
CA VAL A 36 -15.46 20.73 9.61
C VAL A 36 -16.41 21.76 10.23
N THR A 37 -17.20 22.43 9.40
CA THR A 37 -18.21 23.40 9.85
C THR A 37 -19.60 22.76 10.01
N GLY A 38 -20.27 23.04 11.13
CA GLY A 38 -21.64 22.63 11.43
C GLY A 38 -21.80 21.14 11.80
N ASN A 39 -23.03 20.64 11.77
CA ASN A 39 -23.38 19.21 11.90
C ASN A 39 -23.16 18.42 10.59
N GLY A 40 -22.28 18.91 9.72
CA GLY A 40 -22.07 18.33 8.40
C GLY A 40 -21.14 17.13 8.46
N HIS A 41 -21.53 16.04 7.80
CA HIS A 41 -20.57 15.04 7.34
C HIS A 41 -19.67 15.67 6.28
N GLY A 42 -18.43 15.19 6.20
CA GLY A 42 -17.51 15.63 5.17
C GLY A 42 -16.57 14.54 4.71
N ASN A 43 -16.13 14.63 3.46
CA ASN A 43 -15.17 13.73 2.87
C ASN A 43 -13.95 14.53 2.41
N ILE A 44 -12.78 13.96 2.67
CA ILE A 44 -11.54 14.37 2.04
C ILE A 44 -11.06 13.20 1.21
N ILE A 45 -10.77 13.42 -0.05
CA ILE A 45 -10.29 12.42 -0.98
C ILE A 45 -8.90 12.85 -1.42
N VAL A 46 -7.94 11.94 -1.29
CA VAL A 46 -6.61 12.04 -1.89
C VAL A 46 -6.53 10.94 -2.91
N SER A 47 -6.22 11.26 -4.17
CA SER A 47 -6.10 10.27 -5.23
C SER A 47 -4.67 9.71 -5.29
N ASN A 48 -4.46 8.67 -6.11
CA ASN A 48 -3.14 8.09 -6.29
C ASN A 48 -2.13 9.04 -6.97
N ASP A 49 -2.57 10.05 -7.72
CA ASP A 49 -1.65 11.04 -8.32
C ASP A 49 -1.31 12.21 -7.37
N GLY A 50 -1.89 12.22 -6.16
CA GLY A 50 -1.70 13.26 -5.17
C GLY A 50 -2.63 14.46 -5.31
N THR A 51 -3.53 14.48 -6.31
CA THR A 51 -4.65 15.42 -6.32
C THR A 51 -5.59 15.15 -5.16
N TRP A 52 -6.24 16.20 -4.67
CA TRP A 52 -7.13 16.09 -3.53
C TRP A 52 -8.39 16.93 -3.71
N TYR A 53 -9.45 16.50 -3.03
CA TYR A 53 -10.75 17.13 -3.00
C TYR A 53 -11.32 17.07 -1.59
N ALA A 54 -12.03 18.11 -1.18
CA ALA A 54 -12.82 18.11 0.05
C ALA A 54 -14.21 18.68 -0.24
N ASP A 55 -15.25 18.11 0.36
CA ASP A 55 -16.60 18.63 0.18
C ASP A 55 -16.90 19.88 1.03
N ASN A 56 -18.03 20.53 0.75
CA ASN A 56 -18.34 21.90 1.17
C ASN A 56 -18.30 22.15 2.69
N ASN A 57 -18.41 21.12 3.51
CA ASN A 57 -18.40 21.25 4.97
C ASN A 57 -16.98 21.19 5.54
N VAL A 58 -15.98 20.84 4.73
CA VAL A 58 -14.58 20.75 5.13
C VAL A 58 -13.83 21.98 4.64
N ARG A 59 -13.07 22.60 5.54
CA ARG A 59 -12.15 23.71 5.27
C ARG A 59 -10.74 23.25 5.55
N HIS A 60 -9.88 23.40 4.56
CA HIS A 60 -8.47 23.04 4.65
C HIS A 60 -7.67 24.22 5.23
N LEU A 61 -6.80 23.95 6.21
CA LEU A 61 -6.16 25.00 7.00
C LEU A 61 -4.72 25.31 6.55
N GLU A 62 -3.82 24.31 6.46
CA GLU A 62 -2.38 24.61 6.40
C GLU A 62 -1.49 23.58 5.68
N LEU A 63 -1.97 22.38 5.29
CA LEU A 63 -1.09 21.30 4.77
C LEU A 63 -1.67 20.56 3.57
N PHE A 64 -1.01 20.65 2.41
CA PHE A 64 -1.45 19.91 1.22
C PHE A 64 -1.53 18.40 1.50
N PRO A 65 -2.70 17.79 1.27
CA PRO A 65 -2.84 16.34 1.36
C PRO A 65 -1.89 15.63 0.40
N ARG A 66 -1.41 14.45 0.78
CA ARG A 66 -0.43 13.66 0.03
C ARG A 66 -0.75 12.19 0.09
N ALA A 67 -0.68 11.52 -1.06
CA ALA A 67 -0.80 10.07 -1.15
C ALA A 67 0.35 9.35 -0.44
N ALA A 68 0.11 8.13 0.03
CA ALA A 68 1.19 7.26 0.50
C ALA A 68 2.04 6.78 -0.67
N ILE A 69 3.35 6.65 -0.48
CA ILE A 69 4.28 6.21 -1.52
C ILE A 69 5.03 4.98 -1.01
N PHE A 70 5.04 3.91 -1.81
CA PHE A 70 5.77 2.70 -1.52
C PHE A 70 6.76 2.39 -2.64
N ASN A 71 7.91 1.86 -2.24
CA ASN A 71 8.86 1.22 -3.14
C ASN A 71 8.78 -0.29 -2.97
N ILE A 72 8.69 -1.01 -4.09
CA ILE A 72 8.70 -2.46 -4.15
C ILE A 72 9.89 -2.88 -5.00
N TRP A 73 10.78 -3.69 -4.42
CA TRP A 73 12.02 -4.08 -5.08
C TRP A 73 12.44 -5.50 -4.70
N THR A 74 13.39 -6.04 -5.45
CA THR A 74 13.92 -7.40 -5.26
C THR A 74 15.42 -7.40 -5.54
N GLU A 75 16.13 -8.33 -4.91
CA GLU A 75 17.54 -8.64 -5.24
C GLU A 75 17.66 -9.66 -6.39
N SER A 76 16.53 -10.17 -6.90
CA SER A 76 16.54 -11.11 -8.01
C SER A 76 17.13 -10.48 -9.29
N LEU A 77 18.16 -11.14 -9.83
CA LEU A 77 18.74 -10.82 -11.13
C LEU A 77 17.79 -11.12 -12.31
N LYS A 78 16.80 -11.98 -12.09
CA LYS A 78 15.75 -12.26 -13.07
C LYS A 78 14.50 -11.45 -12.73
N PRO A 79 13.79 -10.90 -13.73
CA PRO A 79 12.50 -10.28 -13.49
C PRO A 79 11.53 -11.26 -12.82
N ILE A 80 10.77 -10.79 -11.85
CA ILE A 80 9.76 -11.57 -11.14
C ILE A 80 8.41 -10.90 -11.24
N LYS A 81 7.36 -11.71 -11.34
CA LYS A 81 5.98 -11.23 -11.29
C LYS A 81 5.55 -11.13 -9.83
N VAL A 82 5.06 -9.97 -9.44
CA VAL A 82 4.53 -9.72 -8.09
C VAL A 82 3.07 -9.31 -8.17
N GLN A 83 2.29 -9.84 -7.26
CA GLN A 83 0.95 -9.38 -6.94
C GLN A 83 1.06 -8.34 -5.83
N VAL A 84 0.58 -7.14 -6.09
CA VAL A 84 0.55 -6.01 -5.14
C VAL A 84 -0.87 -5.86 -4.63
N GLU A 85 -1.02 -6.00 -3.31
CA GLU A 85 -2.28 -5.84 -2.60
C GLU A 85 -2.23 -4.60 -1.71
N ILE A 86 -3.22 -3.71 -1.85
CA ILE A 86 -3.39 -2.56 -0.96
C ILE A 86 -4.34 -2.99 0.16
N LEU A 87 -3.86 -2.88 1.40
CA LEU A 87 -4.62 -3.30 2.58
C LEU A 87 -5.31 -2.10 3.22
N ASN A 88 -6.60 -2.27 3.50
CA ASN A 88 -7.37 -1.30 4.26
C ASN A 88 -6.70 -1.03 5.61
N SER A 89 -6.61 0.23 5.96
CA SER A 89 -5.89 0.66 7.15
C SER A 89 -6.73 1.60 8.00
N LYS A 90 -6.47 1.56 9.31
CA LYS A 90 -7.11 2.45 10.28
C LYS A 90 -6.36 3.78 10.30
N LEU A 91 -7.10 4.87 10.39
CA LEU A 91 -6.53 6.21 10.57
C LEU A 91 -6.36 6.52 12.05
N THR A 92 -5.38 7.35 12.37
CA THR A 92 -5.17 7.92 13.71
C THR A 92 -5.42 9.41 13.66
N ASN A 93 -6.19 9.94 14.62
CA ASN A 93 -6.49 11.35 14.77
C ASN A 93 -6.13 11.79 16.20
N THR A 94 -5.59 13.00 16.33
CA THR A 94 -5.24 13.63 17.60
C THR A 94 -6.42 14.31 18.32
N ALA A 95 -7.59 14.49 17.69
CA ALA A 95 -8.73 15.23 18.27
C ALA A 95 -10.13 14.69 17.87
N ASN A 96 -10.94 14.32 18.86
CA ASN A 96 -12.33 13.83 18.80
C ASN A 96 -12.59 12.54 17.97
N PRO A 97 -13.60 11.71 18.35
CA PRO A 97 -13.84 10.41 17.74
C PRO A 97 -14.64 10.55 16.45
N ALA A 98 -13.98 10.87 15.34
CA ALA A 98 -14.57 10.64 14.03
C ALA A 98 -14.26 9.20 13.60
N THR A 99 -15.26 8.50 13.07
CA THR A 99 -15.07 7.16 12.50
C THR A 99 -14.33 7.32 11.18
N HIS A 100 -13.14 6.75 11.10
CA HIS A 100 -12.26 6.96 9.95
C HIS A 100 -12.01 5.66 9.21
N ARG A 101 -12.21 5.69 7.89
CA ARG A 101 -11.96 4.54 7.03
C ARG A 101 -11.40 5.00 5.70
N VAL A 102 -10.22 4.49 5.36
CA VAL A 102 -9.67 4.55 4.00
C VAL A 102 -10.32 3.44 3.19
N ASP A 103 -11.15 3.81 2.22
CA ASP A 103 -11.65 2.89 1.19
C ASP A 103 -10.73 3.00 -0.04
N ASN A 104 -10.12 1.88 -0.44
CA ASN A 104 -9.38 1.73 -1.68
C ASN A 104 -10.11 0.71 -2.56
N ASP A 105 -10.76 1.17 -3.62
CA ASP A 105 -11.66 0.35 -4.44
C ASP A 105 -10.95 -0.59 -5.44
N LYS A 106 -9.62 -0.66 -5.44
CA LYS A 106 -8.84 -1.58 -6.29
C LYS A 106 -7.70 -2.19 -5.48
N ASN A 107 -7.88 -3.44 -5.09
CA ASN A 107 -7.02 -4.07 -4.08
C ASN A 107 -5.95 -5.02 -4.62
N ILE A 108 -5.90 -5.34 -5.92
CA ILE A 108 -4.89 -6.27 -6.45
C ILE A 108 -4.43 -5.84 -7.84
N GLU A 109 -3.13 -5.64 -8.01
CA GLU A 109 -2.48 -5.40 -9.30
C GLU A 109 -1.28 -6.34 -9.50
N TYR A 110 -0.92 -6.63 -10.75
CA TYR A 110 0.23 -7.47 -11.06
C TYR A 110 1.29 -6.66 -11.80
N HIS A 111 2.53 -6.78 -11.34
CA HIS A 111 3.66 -6.03 -11.87
C HIS A 111 4.84 -6.94 -12.11
N ILE A 112 5.72 -6.57 -13.04
CA ILE A 112 7.02 -7.21 -13.22
C ILE A 112 8.06 -6.26 -12.62
N ILE A 113 8.86 -6.77 -11.70
CA ILE A 113 9.95 -6.02 -11.07
C ILE A 113 11.28 -6.75 -11.28
N SER A 114 12.37 -5.99 -11.29
CA SER A 114 13.74 -6.51 -11.32
C SER A 114 14.63 -5.66 -10.42
N HIS A 115 15.84 -6.15 -10.14
CA HIS A 115 16.85 -5.40 -9.39
C HIS A 115 17.05 -3.96 -9.91
N ASP A 116 17.14 -3.79 -11.23
CA ASP A 116 17.42 -2.49 -11.87
C ASP A 116 16.15 -1.64 -12.10
N SER A 117 14.97 -2.18 -11.84
CA SER A 117 13.69 -1.52 -12.11
C SER A 117 12.71 -1.74 -10.94
N PRO A 118 12.93 -1.05 -9.81
CA PRO A 118 11.99 -1.08 -8.70
C PRO A 118 10.66 -0.43 -9.09
N LEU A 119 9.58 -0.94 -8.51
CA LEU A 119 8.24 -0.40 -8.71
C LEU A 119 7.94 0.65 -7.64
N ARG A 120 7.54 1.84 -8.08
CA ARG A 120 6.98 2.87 -7.21
C ARG A 120 5.48 2.92 -7.38
N ILE A 121 4.74 2.75 -6.29
CA ILE A 121 3.29 2.90 -6.26
C ILE A 121 2.90 4.07 -5.36
N SER A 122 1.81 4.73 -5.74
CA SER A 122 1.20 5.80 -4.97
C SER A 122 -0.23 5.42 -4.64
N VAL A 123 -0.59 5.56 -3.38
CA VAL A 123 -1.87 5.11 -2.83
C VAL A 123 -2.55 6.26 -2.12
N GLY A 124 -3.64 6.72 -2.71
CA GLY A 124 -4.54 7.69 -2.12
C GLY A 124 -5.43 7.06 -1.05
N GLY A 125 -6.46 7.80 -0.67
CA GLY A 125 -7.47 7.32 0.24
C GLY A 125 -8.60 8.31 0.41
N ILE A 126 -9.69 7.81 0.98
CA ILE A 126 -10.84 8.62 1.37
C ILE A 126 -10.83 8.71 2.89
N LEU A 127 -10.97 9.91 3.42
CA LEU A 127 -11.21 10.19 4.82
C LEU A 127 -12.65 10.67 4.94
N ARG A 128 -13.49 9.84 5.58
CA ARG A 128 -14.85 10.23 5.97
C ARG A 128 -14.80 10.84 7.37
N LEU A 129 -15.42 12.00 7.53
CA LEU A 129 -15.54 12.76 8.76
C LEU A 129 -17.00 12.72 9.21
N GLU A 130 -17.21 12.16 10.39
CA GLU A 130 -18.50 12.14 11.09
C GLU A 130 -18.31 12.88 12.41
N PRO A 131 -18.51 14.21 12.45
CA PRO A 131 -18.34 14.97 13.68
C PRO A 131 -19.40 14.58 14.71
N SER A 132 -18.98 14.41 15.97
CA SER A 132 -19.87 14.14 17.10
C SER A 132 -20.43 15.42 17.77
N SER A 133 -20.07 16.60 17.27
CA SER A 133 -20.46 17.92 17.81
C SER A 133 -20.40 19.00 16.73
N ASP A 134 -21.09 20.13 16.95
CA ASP A 134 -20.97 21.32 16.11
C ASP A 134 -19.50 21.76 16.03
N ASN A 135 -18.93 21.59 14.84
CA ASN A 135 -17.54 21.88 14.50
C ASN A 135 -16.49 20.94 15.12
N SER A 136 -15.70 20.30 14.24
CA SER A 136 -14.55 19.47 14.64
C SER A 136 -13.30 19.90 13.90
N TRP A 137 -12.15 19.81 14.58
CA TRP A 137 -10.84 20.11 14.01
C TRP A 137 -9.88 18.97 14.33
N GLY A 138 -8.94 18.71 13.44
CA GLY A 138 -7.97 17.63 13.65
C GLY A 138 -6.89 17.58 12.58
N VAL A 139 -5.82 16.87 12.91
CA VAL A 139 -4.79 16.44 11.96
C VAL A 139 -5.03 14.97 11.70
N PHE A 140 -5.21 14.61 10.43
CA PHE A 140 -5.57 13.24 10.07
C PHE A 140 -4.44 12.61 9.26
N GLN A 141 -3.87 11.55 9.83
CA GLN A 141 -2.82 10.75 9.19
C GLN A 141 -3.27 9.30 9.06
N GLY A 142 -2.90 8.69 7.95
CA GLY A 142 -3.24 7.32 7.63
C GLY A 142 -2.02 6.47 7.35
N ASN A 143 -1.94 5.34 8.05
CA ASN A 143 -0.91 4.35 7.77
C ASN A 143 -1.45 3.36 6.74
N VAL A 144 -1.29 3.64 5.45
CA VAL A 144 -1.63 2.66 4.41
C VAL A 144 -0.67 1.47 4.50
N ARG A 145 -1.16 0.26 4.21
CA ARG A 145 -0.33 -0.94 4.12
C ARG A 145 -0.38 -1.51 2.73
N VAL A 146 0.78 -1.93 2.24
CA VAL A 146 0.93 -2.64 0.97
C VAL A 146 1.58 -3.98 1.24
N ARG A 147 1.08 -5.01 0.57
CA ARG A 147 1.68 -6.33 0.52
C ARG A 147 2.08 -6.63 -0.92
N ALA A 148 3.30 -7.11 -1.12
CA ALA A 148 3.73 -7.68 -2.39
C ALA A 148 4.00 -9.17 -2.21
N THR A 149 3.54 -10.00 -3.15
CA THR A 149 3.70 -11.45 -3.10
C THR A 149 4.19 -11.94 -4.46
N ILE A 150 5.25 -12.74 -4.48
CA ILE A 150 5.76 -13.35 -5.72
C ILE A 150 4.70 -14.33 -6.24
N VAL A 151 4.40 -14.23 -7.52
CA VAL A 151 3.52 -15.15 -8.22
C VAL A 151 4.39 -15.96 -9.18
N PRO A 152 4.28 -17.30 -9.19
CA PRO A 152 4.97 -18.10 -10.19
C PRO A 152 4.61 -17.61 -11.60
N PHE A 153 5.59 -17.50 -12.49
CA PHE A 153 5.28 -17.46 -13.92
C PHE A 153 4.61 -18.79 -14.24
N LEU A 154 3.32 -18.76 -14.56
CA LEU A 154 2.73 -19.84 -15.33
C LEU A 154 3.39 -19.72 -16.70
N ILE A 155 4.41 -20.55 -16.92
CA ILE A 155 4.91 -20.83 -18.25
C ILE A 155 3.86 -21.79 -18.82
N ASP A 156 2.97 -21.26 -19.67
CA ASP A 156 2.15 -22.08 -20.57
C ASP A 156 3.04 -22.70 -21.66
#